data_AF-G9KVJ0-F1
#
_entry.id   AF-G9KVJ0-F1
#
_cell.length_a   1.000
_cell.length_b   1.000
_cell.length_c   1.000
_cell.angle_alpha   90.00
_cell.angle_beta   90.00
_cell.angle_gamma   90.00
#
_symmetry.space_group_name_H-M   'P 1'
#
loop_
_entity.id
_entity.type
_entity.pdbx_description
1 polymer ?
#
loop_
_entity_poly.entity_id
_entity_poly.type
_entity_poly.pdbx_seq_one_letter_code
_entity_poly.pdbx_strand_id
1 'polypeptide(L)'
;PFKKEEKIQELMEEGGWHPNSSNADLLNYRSLFIEDEEGQSMPFVQKLWEQYVDEKDEYLQELKQELGLELYDEVTLPRLREALMNIDPGLDKQTLNGYLSRAFQLPMTELPEEGEEKEEGIVVRLKIALERLQMTDIRRMGSREQEPT
;
A
#
# COMPACT_ATOMS: atom_id res chain seq x y z
N PRO A 1 -9.41 3.45 -9.28
CA PRO A 1 -8.23 2.56 -9.38
C PRO A 1 -6.93 3.36 -9.51
N PHE A 2 -5.97 3.20 -8.58
CA PHE A 2 -4.69 3.91 -8.62
C PHE A 2 -3.66 3.26 -9.56
N LYS A 3 -3.95 2.06 -10.06
CA LYS A 3 -3.14 1.38 -11.08
C LYS A 3 -3.17 2.19 -12.37
N LYS A 4 -2.00 2.41 -12.97
CA LYS A 4 -1.86 3.05 -14.28
C LYS A 4 -2.42 2.13 -15.37
N GLU A 5 -2.87 2.71 -16.48
CA GLU A 5 -3.47 1.95 -17.58
C GLU A 5 -2.53 0.88 -18.12
N GLU A 6 -1.23 1.15 -18.17
CA GLU A 6 -0.22 0.19 -18.61
C GLU A 6 -0.14 -1.03 -17.69
N LYS A 7 -0.22 -0.81 -16.37
CA LYS A 7 -0.24 -1.90 -15.38
C LYS A 7 -1.53 -2.73 -15.46
N ILE A 8 -2.65 -2.08 -15.79
CA ILE A 8 -3.93 -2.77 -16.02
C ILE A 8 -3.84 -3.62 -17.30
N GLN A 9 -3.29 -3.05 -18.37
CA GLN A 9 -3.08 -3.76 -19.64
C GLN A 9 -2.17 -4.98 -19.46
N GLU A 10 -1.05 -4.85 -18.74
CA GLU A 10 -0.17 -5.98 -18.40
C GLU A 10 -0.97 -7.13 -17.77
N LEU A 11 -1.81 -6.84 -16.77
CA LEU A 11 -2.64 -7.87 -16.12
C LEU A 11 -3.68 -8.47 -17.07
N MET A 12 -4.26 -7.67 -17.96
CA MET A 12 -5.20 -8.16 -18.96
C MET A 12 -4.52 -9.14 -19.93
N GLU A 13 -3.33 -8.80 -20.41
CA GLU A 13 -2.53 -9.65 -21.30
C GLU A 13 -2.15 -10.98 -20.62
N GLU A 14 -1.68 -10.94 -19.37
CA GLU A 14 -1.40 -12.15 -18.57
C GLU A 14 -2.67 -12.98 -18.28
N GLY A 15 -3.82 -12.32 -18.26
CA GLY A 15 -5.15 -12.94 -18.16
C GLY A 15 -5.66 -13.58 -19.45
N GLY A 16 -4.91 -13.45 -20.56
CA GLY A 16 -5.25 -14.00 -21.88
C GLY A 16 -6.01 -13.05 -22.79
N TRP A 17 -6.07 -11.75 -22.46
CA TRP A 17 -6.68 -10.74 -23.33
C TRP A 17 -5.73 -10.32 -24.47
N HIS A 18 -6.27 -10.16 -25.68
CA HIS A 18 -5.55 -9.66 -26.85
C HIS A 18 -6.43 -8.75 -27.71
N PRO A 19 -5.89 -7.79 -28.49
CA PRO A 19 -6.66 -6.86 -29.31
C PRO A 19 -7.59 -7.50 -30.36
N ASN A 20 -7.28 -8.74 -30.77
CA ASN A 20 -8.09 -9.52 -31.72
C ASN A 20 -9.19 -10.37 -31.05
N SER A 21 -9.36 -10.26 -29.73
CA SER A 21 -10.42 -10.95 -29.00
C SER A 21 -11.77 -10.26 -29.25
N SER A 22 -12.77 -11.05 -29.65
CA SER A 22 -14.12 -10.56 -29.96
C SER A 22 -14.88 -10.27 -28.65
N ASN A 23 -14.79 -9.03 -28.14
CA ASN A 23 -15.53 -8.47 -26.99
C ASN A 23 -15.44 -9.24 -25.66
N ALA A 24 -14.87 -8.59 -24.63
CA ALA A 24 -15.09 -8.71 -23.16
C ALA A 24 -15.16 -10.09 -22.46
N ASP A 25 -15.36 -11.19 -23.17
CA ASP A 25 -15.38 -12.56 -22.69
C ASP A 25 -14.11 -13.24 -23.17
N LEU A 26 -13.07 -13.36 -22.31
CA LEU A 26 -12.14 -14.50 -22.29
C LEU A 26 -10.96 -14.31 -21.31
N LEU A 27 -11.12 -13.56 -20.21
CA LEU A 27 -10.34 -13.94 -19.04
C LEU A 27 -10.75 -15.37 -18.68
N ASN A 28 -9.86 -16.33 -18.93
CA ASN A 28 -10.12 -17.71 -18.55
C ASN A 28 -9.97 -17.81 -17.04
N TYR A 29 -11.06 -17.54 -16.32
CA TYR A 29 -11.09 -17.50 -14.86
C TYR A 29 -10.55 -18.77 -14.20
N ARG A 30 -10.65 -19.93 -14.87
CA ARG A 30 -10.01 -21.15 -14.37
C ARG A 30 -8.48 -21.01 -14.45
N SER A 31 -7.97 -20.62 -15.61
CA SER A 31 -6.53 -20.44 -15.84
C SER A 31 -5.87 -19.38 -14.95
N LEU A 32 -6.62 -18.39 -14.45
CA LEU A 32 -6.09 -17.38 -13.53
C LEU A 32 -5.56 -17.98 -12.22
N PHE A 33 -6.06 -19.14 -11.80
CA PHE A 33 -5.73 -19.76 -10.51
C PHE A 33 -5.23 -21.20 -10.65
N ILE A 34 -4.84 -21.62 -11.85
CA ILE A 34 -4.16 -22.91 -12.03
C ILE A 34 -2.73 -22.77 -11.48
N GLU A 35 -2.25 -23.82 -10.84
CA GLU A 35 -0.83 -23.98 -10.50
C GLU A 35 -0.25 -25.00 -11.49
N ASP A 36 1.03 -24.82 -11.85
CA ASP A 36 1.74 -25.83 -12.64
C ASP A 36 2.01 -27.11 -11.83
N GLU A 37 2.64 -28.11 -12.45
CA GLU A 37 2.93 -29.39 -11.78
C GLU A 37 3.89 -29.26 -10.59
N GLU A 38 4.59 -28.12 -10.46
CA GLU A 38 5.48 -27.78 -9.35
C GLU A 38 4.79 -26.94 -8.27
N GLY A 39 3.50 -26.60 -8.46
CA GLY A 39 2.72 -25.76 -7.55
C GLY A 39 2.95 -24.26 -7.74
N GLN A 40 3.58 -23.82 -8.83
CA GLN A 40 3.79 -22.39 -9.09
C GLN A 40 2.53 -21.75 -9.68
N SER A 41 2.17 -20.59 -9.16
CA SER A 41 1.03 -19.82 -9.66
C SER A 41 1.29 -19.35 -11.09
N MET A 42 0.25 -19.42 -11.93
CA MET A 42 0.30 -18.99 -13.34
C MET A 42 0.64 -17.49 -13.50
N PRO A 43 1.09 -17.06 -14.71
CA PRO A 43 1.69 -15.74 -14.95
C PRO A 43 0.87 -14.54 -14.44
N PHE A 44 -0.45 -14.61 -14.49
CA PHE A 44 -1.34 -13.57 -13.97
C PHE A 44 -1.14 -13.31 -12.46
N VAL A 45 -1.15 -14.37 -11.64
CA VAL A 45 -1.00 -14.23 -10.18
C VAL A 45 0.40 -13.76 -9.85
N GLN A 46 1.43 -14.28 -10.52
CA GLN A 46 2.79 -13.80 -10.37
C GLN A 46 2.88 -12.30 -10.68
N LYS A 47 2.32 -11.86 -11.82
CA LYS A 47 2.33 -10.46 -12.21
C LYS A 47 1.58 -9.56 -11.23
N LEU A 48 0.46 -10.03 -10.69
CA LEU A 48 -0.29 -9.33 -9.66
C LEU A 48 0.53 -9.15 -8.38
N TRP A 49 1.25 -10.19 -7.96
CA TRP A 49 2.17 -10.12 -6.82
C TRP A 49 3.33 -9.16 -7.06
N GLU A 50 3.95 -9.22 -8.24
CA GLU A 50 5.01 -8.28 -8.64
C GLU A 50 4.51 -6.84 -8.54
N GLN A 51 3.37 -6.54 -9.16
CA GLN A 51 2.77 -5.19 -9.09
C GLN A 51 2.44 -4.77 -7.65
N TYR A 52 1.94 -5.68 -6.82
CA TYR A 52 1.65 -5.40 -5.42
C TYR A 52 2.92 -5.05 -4.62
N VAL A 53 4.01 -5.81 -4.81
CA VAL A 53 5.28 -5.56 -4.14
C VAL A 53 5.88 -4.23 -4.60
N ASP A 54 5.88 -3.98 -5.91
CA ASP A 54 6.37 -2.73 -6.49
C ASP A 54 5.59 -1.52 -5.94
N GLU A 55 4.25 -1.59 -5.94
CA GLU A 55 3.38 -0.50 -5.45
C GLU A 55 3.60 -0.23 -3.95
N LYS A 56 3.81 -1.28 -3.16
CA LYS A 56 4.10 -1.15 -1.74
C LYS A 56 5.46 -0.48 -1.50
N ASP A 57 6.48 -0.90 -2.24
CA ASP A 57 7.83 -0.32 -2.14
C ASP A 57 7.82 1.14 -2.58
N GLU A 58 7.14 1.46 -3.68
CA GLU A 58 6.92 2.85 -4.14
C GLU A 58 6.24 3.70 -3.07
N TYR A 59 5.16 3.21 -2.47
CA TYR A 59 4.42 3.94 -1.43
C TYR A 59 5.28 4.24 -0.19
N LEU A 60 6.12 3.28 0.23
CA LEU A 60 7.05 3.49 1.35
C LEU A 60 8.23 4.40 0.99
N GLN A 61 8.67 4.43 -0.27
CA GLN A 61 9.64 5.41 -0.73
C GLN A 61 9.07 6.83 -0.73
N GLU A 62 7.83 7.01 -1.21
CA GLU A 62 7.13 8.30 -1.14
C GLU A 62 6.97 8.77 0.30
N LEU A 63 6.58 7.88 1.21
CA LEU A 63 6.49 8.19 2.64
C LEU A 63 7.84 8.64 3.22
N LYS A 64 8.94 7.96 2.87
CA LYS A 64 10.29 8.37 3.28
C LYS A 64 10.65 9.75 2.73
N GLN A 65 10.32 10.03 1.47
CA GLN A 65 10.58 11.32 0.83
C GLN A 65 9.79 12.45 1.50
N GLU A 66 8.50 12.24 1.77
CA GLU A 66 7.63 13.19 2.47
C GLU A 66 8.16 13.51 3.87
N LEU A 67 8.65 12.50 4.59
CA LEU A 67 9.23 12.71 5.92
C LEU A 67 10.53 13.53 5.86
N GLY A 68 11.29 13.46 4.77
CA GLY A 68 12.56 14.17 4.59
C GLY A 68 13.60 13.80 5.65
N LEU A 69 13.58 12.56 6.12
CA LEU A 69 14.43 12.04 7.21
C LEU A 69 15.39 10.97 6.70
N GLU A 70 16.57 10.89 7.32
CA GLU A 70 17.50 9.79 7.11
C GLU A 70 17.05 8.53 7.85
N LEU A 71 17.51 7.36 7.39
CA LEU A 71 17.06 6.07 7.94
C LEU A 71 17.36 5.89 9.45
N TYR A 72 18.37 6.60 9.96
CA TYR A 72 18.78 6.53 11.37
C TYR A 72 18.13 7.59 12.25
N ASP A 73 17.41 8.55 11.64
CA ASP A 73 16.70 9.58 12.38
C ASP A 73 15.46 9.01 13.08
N GLU A 74 15.01 9.72 14.10
CA GLU A 74 13.77 9.41 14.81
C GLU A 74 12.59 10.09 14.12
N VAL A 75 11.51 9.34 13.95
CA VAL A 75 10.21 9.85 13.51
C VAL A 75 9.24 9.78 14.67
N THR A 76 8.54 10.89 14.90
CA THR A 76 7.48 10.98 15.91
C THR A 76 6.15 10.50 15.34
N LEU A 77 5.23 10.08 16.21
CA LEU A 77 3.90 9.63 15.80
C LEU A 77 3.12 10.70 15.02
N PRO A 78 3.05 11.98 15.44
CA PRO A 78 2.38 13.03 14.67
C PRO A 78 2.97 13.21 13.28
N ARG A 79 4.30 13.17 13.17
CA ARG A 79 5.00 13.39 11.90
C ARG A 79 4.75 12.25 10.91
N LEU A 80 4.74 11.00 11.38
CA LEU A 80 4.37 9.86 10.54
C LEU A 80 2.91 9.92 10.10
N ARG A 81 2.01 10.33 11.00
CA ARG A 81 0.59 10.51 10.71
C ARG A 81 0.38 11.55 9.61
N GLU A 82 0.97 12.74 9.79
CA GLU A 82 0.90 13.83 8.83
C GLU A 82 1.43 13.40 7.46
N ALA A 83 2.61 12.78 7.41
CA ALA A 83 3.19 12.30 6.16
C ALA A 83 2.29 11.28 5.45
N LEU A 84 1.70 10.32 6.17
CA LEU A 84 0.74 9.36 5.59
C LEU A 84 -0.50 10.06 5.02
N MET A 85 -1.05 11.05 5.72
CA MET A 85 -2.22 11.81 5.27
C MET A 85 -1.89 12.74 4.09
N ASN A 86 -0.67 13.28 4.03
CA ASN A 86 -0.22 14.11 2.92
C ASN A 86 -0.05 13.30 1.64
N ILE A 87 0.61 12.14 1.72
CA ILE A 87 0.82 11.30 0.55
C ILE A 87 -0.47 10.57 0.14
N ASP A 88 -1.37 10.23 1.07
CA ASP A 88 -2.61 9.48 0.80
C ASP A 88 -3.84 10.11 1.48
N PRO A 89 -4.40 11.20 0.93
CA PRO A 89 -5.51 11.93 1.54
C PRO A 89 -6.82 11.15 1.68
N GLY A 90 -7.00 10.03 0.97
CA GLY A 90 -8.15 9.16 1.14
C GLY A 90 -7.97 8.05 2.16
N LEU A 91 -6.82 7.98 2.84
CA LEU A 91 -6.57 7.04 3.92
C LEU A 91 -7.55 7.28 5.08
N ASP A 92 -8.38 6.29 5.38
CA ASP A 92 -9.34 6.38 6.47
C ASP A 92 -8.67 6.25 7.85
N LYS A 93 -9.34 6.78 8.89
CA LYS A 93 -8.80 6.82 10.26
C LYS A 93 -8.49 5.42 10.81
N GLN A 94 -9.27 4.40 10.47
CA GLN A 94 -9.05 3.05 10.99
C GLN A 94 -7.79 2.43 10.37
N THR A 95 -7.62 2.56 9.06
CA THR A 95 -6.42 2.09 8.36
C THR A 95 -5.18 2.86 8.81
N LEU A 96 -5.26 4.20 8.91
CA LEU A 96 -4.19 5.05 9.42
C LEU A 96 -3.73 4.61 10.82
N ASN A 97 -4.67 4.43 11.73
CA ASN A 97 -4.37 3.94 13.08
C ASN A 97 -3.77 2.53 13.06
N GLY A 98 -4.15 1.68 12.12
CA GLY A 98 -3.51 0.37 11.93
C GLY A 98 -2.04 0.48 11.55
N TYR A 99 -1.71 1.37 10.62
CA TYR A 99 -0.32 1.62 10.22
C TYR A 99 0.49 2.23 11.36
N LEU A 100 -0.05 3.22 12.08
CA LEU A 100 0.61 3.83 13.24
C LEU A 100 0.85 2.81 14.36
N SER A 101 -0.17 2.02 14.69
CA SER A 101 -0.10 0.92 15.66
C SER A 101 1.05 -0.02 15.31
N ARG A 102 1.17 -0.40 14.03
CA ARG A 102 2.26 -1.26 13.56
C ARG A 102 3.63 -0.60 13.65
N ALA A 103 3.77 0.63 13.13
CA ALA A 103 5.05 1.33 13.05
C ALA A 103 5.65 1.56 14.45
N PHE A 104 4.81 1.96 15.42
CA PHE A 104 5.23 2.25 16.78
C PHE A 104 5.12 1.05 17.74
N GLN A 105 4.56 -0.09 17.29
CA GLN A 105 4.27 -1.26 18.13
C GLN A 105 3.39 -0.92 19.34
N LEU A 106 2.37 -0.08 19.11
CA LEU A 106 1.39 0.29 20.12
C LEU A 106 0.06 -0.39 19.83
N PRO A 107 -0.64 -0.97 20.82
CA PRO A 107 -2.02 -1.40 20.66
C PRO A 107 -2.90 -0.26 20.15
N MET A 108 -3.89 -0.55 19.28
CA MET A 108 -4.83 0.47 18.81
C MET A 108 -5.55 1.20 19.93
N THR A 109 -5.79 0.54 21.07
CA THR A 109 -6.42 1.12 22.26
C THR A 109 -5.53 2.11 23.02
N GLU A 110 -4.22 2.05 22.79
CA GLU A 110 -3.21 2.89 23.43
C GLU A 110 -2.70 3.99 22.50
N LEU A 111 -3.13 3.97 21.22
CA LEU A 111 -2.81 5.05 20.31
C LEU A 111 -3.47 6.35 20.81
N PRO A 112 -2.67 7.41 20.99
CA PRO A 112 -3.21 8.72 21.32
C PRO A 112 -4.08 9.28 20.18
N GLU A 113 -5.06 10.10 20.58
CA GLU A 113 -5.87 10.89 19.67
C GLU A 113 -5.06 12.09 19.15
N GLU A 114 -5.34 12.45 17.90
CA GLU A 114 -4.66 13.56 17.23
C GLU A 114 -4.76 14.85 18.04
N GLY A 115 -3.59 15.44 18.35
CA GLY A 115 -3.49 16.66 19.15
C GLY A 115 -3.29 16.43 20.65
N GLU A 116 -3.23 15.18 21.13
CA GLU A 116 -2.84 14.90 22.51
C GLU A 116 -1.32 15.13 22.73
N GLU A 117 -0.93 15.81 23.82
CA GLU A 117 0.49 16.14 24.08
C GLU A 117 1.40 14.90 24.20
N LYS A 118 0.86 13.76 24.64
CA LYS A 118 1.61 12.50 24.76
C LYS A 118 2.08 11.95 23.41
N GLU A 119 1.57 12.43 22.29
CA GLU A 119 1.99 12.01 20.95
C GLU A 119 3.46 12.34 20.65
N GLU A 120 3.94 13.50 21.12
CA GLU A 120 5.30 13.95 20.83
C GLU A 120 6.38 13.07 21.44
N GLY A 121 6.06 12.40 22.56
CA GLY A 121 6.97 11.48 23.23
C GLY A 121 7.09 10.11 22.55
N ILE A 122 6.23 9.80 21.58
CA ILE A 122 6.21 8.50 20.91
C ILE A 122 7.08 8.58 19.65
N VAL A 123 8.26 7.98 19.75
CA VAL A 123 9.28 8.01 18.69
C VAL A 123 9.80 6.63 18.35
N VAL A 124 10.24 6.46 17.10
CA VAL A 124 10.94 5.26 16.63
C VAL A 124 11.93 5.64 15.54
N ARG A 125 13.01 4.88 15.36
CA ARG A 125 13.90 5.08 14.21
C ARG A 125 13.14 4.85 12.90
N LEU A 126 13.34 5.74 11.92
CA LEU A 126 12.66 5.68 10.63
C LEU A 126 12.81 4.32 9.95
N LYS A 127 14.04 3.78 9.91
CA LYS A 127 14.30 2.43 9.37
C LYS A 127 13.40 1.37 9.99
N ILE A 128 13.23 1.40 11.31
CA ILE A 128 12.42 0.42 12.03
C ILE A 128 10.94 0.60 11.72
N ALA A 129 10.45 1.84 11.65
CA ALA A 129 9.07 2.11 11.24
C ALA A 129 8.79 1.56 9.83
N LEU A 130 9.66 1.87 8.85
CA LEU A 130 9.51 1.41 7.47
C LEU A 130 9.57 -0.12 7.37
N GLU A 131 10.50 -0.79 8.06
CA GLU A 131 10.57 -2.26 8.11
C GLU A 131 9.30 -2.89 8.70
N ARG A 132 8.72 -2.29 9.74
CA ARG A 132 7.48 -2.77 10.36
C ARG A 132 6.28 -2.60 9.45
N LEU A 133 6.21 -1.50 8.70
CA LEU A 133 5.18 -1.24 7.70
C LEU A 133 5.34 -2.14 6.47
N GLN A 134 6.58 -2.43 6.03
CA GLN A 134 6.87 -3.38 4.95
C GLN A 134 6.29 -4.77 5.23
N MET A 135 6.24 -5.17 6.50
CA MET A 135 5.68 -6.47 6.94
C MET A 135 4.15 -6.47 7.05
N THR A 136 3.47 -5.38 6.73
CA THR A 136 2.00 -5.30 6.71
C THR A 136 1.45 -5.16 5.30
N ASP A 137 0.13 -5.34 5.16
CA ASP A 137 -0.60 -5.02 3.94
C ASP A 137 -0.80 -3.50 3.81
N ILE A 138 0.31 -2.76 3.80
CA ILE A 138 0.29 -1.32 3.58
C ILE A 138 0.09 -1.05 2.10
N ARG A 139 -0.94 -0.27 1.79
CA ARG A 139 -1.34 0.09 0.44
C ARG A 139 -1.98 1.47 0.42
N ARG A 140 -1.83 2.12 -0.72
CA ARG A 140 -2.44 3.40 -1.04
C ARG A 140 -3.95 3.24 -1.26
N MET A 141 -4.75 4.06 -0.59
CA MET A 141 -6.21 4.08 -0.72
C MET A 141 -6.69 5.04 -1.81
N GLY A 142 -5.91 6.08 -2.14
CA GLY A 142 -6.15 6.99 -3.27
C GLY A 142 -6.95 8.24 -2.89
N SER A 143 -7.30 9.08 -3.87
CA SER A 143 -8.12 10.27 -3.63
C SER A 143 -9.54 9.86 -3.24
N ARG A 144 -10.09 10.38 -2.14
CA ARG A 144 -11.55 10.37 -1.95
C ARG A 144 -12.16 11.07 -3.16
N GLU A 145 -13.09 10.42 -3.86
CA GLU A 145 -13.94 11.10 -4.84
C GLU A 145 -14.52 12.33 -4.12
N GLN A 146 -14.23 13.53 -4.65
CA GLN A 146 -14.94 14.71 -4.18
C GLN A 146 -16.42 14.45 -4.50
N GLU A 147 -17.28 14.44 -3.48
CA GLU A 147 -18.72 14.40 -3.69
C GLU A 147 -19.07 15.50 -4.70
N PRO A 148 -19.86 15.21 -5.75
CA PRO A 148 -20.28 16.23 -6.68
C PRO A 148 -21.10 17.28 -5.90
N THR A 149 -20.58 18.51 -5.86
CA THR A 149 -21.27 19.71 -5.37
C THR A 149 -22.62 19.92 -6.04
#